data_AF-A0AAV7D565-F1
#
_entry.id   AF-A0AAV7D565-F1
#
_cell.length_a   1.000
_cell.length_b   1.000
_cell.length_c   1.000
_cell.angle_alpha   90.00
_cell.angle_beta   90.00
_cell.angle_gamma   90.00
#
_symmetry.space_group_name_H-M   'P 1'
#
loop_
_entity.id
_entity.type
_entity.pdbx_description
1 polymer ?
#
loop_
_entity_poly.entity_id
_entity_poly.type
_entity_poly.pdbx_seq_one_letter_code
_entity_poly.pdbx_strand_id
1 'polypeptide(L)'
;MNMLPWLLFFLSGWTFCEKFSVCYGLDYDYPYYDTEEEKPEVIDYKDPCKAEAFWGDIALDEEDLKNFNIDRTIGLKQHEHLGHTTGGLEEHDLSKKRGALYQLIDRIRRFGSGYEHTNTTGDKADLKPSGKSVKRRIPRAATSRTERIWPGGVIPYVIGGNFTGSQRAMFKQAMRHWEKHTCVTFIERTDEESYIVFTYRPCGCCSYVGRRGNGPQAISIGKNCDKFGIVVHELGHVIGFWHEHTRPDRDDHVTIIRENIQPGQEYNFLKMEPGEVNSQGEPYDFESIMHYARNTFSRGMFLDTILPSRDENGLRPSIGQRTRLSAGDIAQARKLYRCPACGETLQDSTGNFSSPGFPNGYPSYTHCIWRISVTPGEKIVLNFTTMDVYKSSLCWYDYIEVRDGYWRKSPLLGRFCGDKLPEVLTTTDSRMWIEFRSSSNWVGKGFAAVYEAICGGEIHKDSGQIQSPNYPDDYRPSKECIWKITVAENYNVGLTFQAFEVMLSDLSCAEDKFYCF
;
A
#
# COMPACT_ATOMS: atom_id res chain seq x y z
N MET A 1 38.64 -59.44 16.28
CA MET A 1 38.70 -60.03 17.65
C MET A 1 38.86 -58.85 18.60
N ASN A 2 37.95 -58.45 19.50
CA ASN A 2 36.70 -58.97 20.10
C ASN A 2 35.82 -57.73 20.44
N MET A 3 34.55 -57.63 19.99
CA MET A 3 33.26 -57.94 20.65
C MET A 3 32.81 -57.07 21.87
N LEU A 4 31.82 -56.18 21.59
CA LEU A 4 30.55 -55.84 22.31
C LEU A 4 30.57 -55.09 23.67
N PRO A 5 29.42 -54.53 24.17
CA PRO A 5 28.25 -53.88 23.52
C PRO A 5 27.65 -52.64 24.27
N TRP A 6 26.79 -51.89 23.55
CA TRP A 6 25.50 -51.25 23.92
C TRP A 6 25.21 -50.76 25.35
N LEU A 7 24.78 -49.49 25.45
CA LEU A 7 23.82 -49.04 26.47
C LEU A 7 22.88 -47.96 25.89
N LEU A 8 21.64 -48.38 25.63
CA LEU A 8 20.45 -47.57 25.44
C LEU A 8 19.94 -47.13 26.82
N PHE A 9 19.63 -45.85 27.00
CA PHE A 9 18.75 -45.38 28.07
C PHE A 9 17.58 -44.60 27.46
N PHE A 10 16.39 -45.22 27.51
CA PHE A 10 15.12 -44.52 27.59
C PHE A 10 14.90 -44.11 29.05
N LEU A 11 14.35 -42.91 29.29
CA LEU A 11 13.48 -42.53 30.42
C LEU A 11 12.99 -41.10 30.13
N SER A 12 11.76 -40.97 29.61
CA SER A 12 10.56 -40.56 30.37
C SER A 12 10.57 -39.08 30.75
N GLY A 13 9.75 -38.32 30.03
CA GLY A 13 9.50 -36.91 30.29
C GLY A 13 8.83 -36.69 31.65
N TRP A 14 9.33 -35.69 32.37
CA TRP A 14 8.64 -35.02 33.46
C TRP A 14 8.33 -33.60 33.04
N THR A 15 7.05 -33.28 33.00
CA THR A 15 6.50 -31.93 32.97
C THR A 15 6.74 -31.26 34.32
N PHE A 16 7.50 -30.17 34.34
CA PHE A 16 7.56 -29.28 35.49
C PHE A 16 6.68 -28.06 35.20
N CYS A 17 5.59 -27.96 35.95
CA CYS A 17 4.76 -26.78 36.08
C CYS A 17 5.20 -26.07 37.35
N GLU A 18 5.93 -24.95 37.25
CA GLU A 18 6.27 -24.13 38.40
C GLU A 18 5.68 -22.73 38.28
N LYS A 19 4.87 -22.40 39.29
CA LYS A 19 4.30 -21.09 39.59
C LYS A 19 5.43 -20.15 40.03
N PHE A 20 5.52 -18.97 39.42
CA PHE A 20 6.29 -17.87 40.00
C PHE A 20 5.40 -16.98 40.87
N SER A 21 5.80 -16.87 42.14
CA SER A 21 5.25 -15.99 43.16
C SER A 21 5.78 -14.57 42.96
N VAL A 22 4.89 -13.57 43.06
CA VAL A 22 5.24 -12.15 43.04
C VAL A 22 5.62 -11.72 44.45
N CYS A 23 6.84 -11.21 44.63
CA CYS A 23 7.24 -10.47 45.83
C CYS A 23 7.09 -8.96 45.58
N TYR A 24 6.39 -8.29 46.48
CA TYR A 24 6.28 -6.83 46.56
C TYR A 24 7.53 -6.20 47.18
N GLY A 25 7.86 -4.99 46.73
CA GLY A 25 8.61 -4.00 47.49
C GLY A 25 9.81 -3.42 46.74
N LEU A 26 9.73 -2.13 46.39
CA LEU A 26 10.57 -1.08 46.97
C LEU A 26 10.09 0.30 46.47
N ASP A 27 9.79 1.16 47.44
CA ASP A 27 9.43 2.57 47.28
C ASP A 27 10.57 3.39 46.68
N TYR A 28 10.25 4.33 45.79
CA TYR A 28 11.15 5.41 45.39
C TYR A 28 10.39 6.75 45.39
N ASP A 29 10.84 7.64 46.28
CA ASP A 29 10.39 9.03 46.43
C ASP A 29 10.73 9.89 45.20
N TYR A 30 9.76 10.71 44.78
CA TYR A 30 9.90 11.74 43.74
C TYR A 30 10.26 13.10 44.36
N PRO A 31 11.26 13.84 43.85
CA PRO A 31 11.38 15.27 44.12
C PRO A 31 10.60 16.09 43.07
N TYR A 32 9.83 17.03 43.60
CA TYR A 32 9.04 18.07 42.95
C TYR A 32 9.96 19.13 42.31
N TYR A 33 9.72 19.49 41.04
CA TYR A 33 10.31 20.69 40.42
C TYR A 33 9.23 21.55 39.77
N ASP A 34 9.38 22.85 40.01
CA ASP A 34 8.51 23.98 39.68
C ASP A 34 8.17 24.12 38.19
N THR A 35 6.95 24.59 37.97
CA THR A 35 6.41 25.07 36.69
C THR A 35 7.03 26.41 36.29
N GLU A 36 7.80 26.44 35.20
CA GLU A 36 8.04 27.66 34.43
C GLU A 36 7.14 27.67 33.19
N GLU A 37 6.45 28.80 32.97
CA GLU A 37 5.55 29.05 31.85
C GLU A 37 6.30 29.03 30.50
N GLU A 38 6.05 28.04 29.65
CA GLU A 38 6.53 28.04 28.26
C GLU A 38 5.68 28.99 27.38
N LYS A 39 6.37 29.94 26.74
CA LYS A 39 5.84 30.76 25.63
C LYS A 39 5.61 29.87 24.39
N PRO A 40 4.63 30.19 23.53
CA PRO A 40 4.31 29.36 22.37
C PRO A 40 5.48 29.35 21.36
N GLU A 41 6.13 28.21 21.21
CA GLU A 41 7.11 27.96 20.15
C GLU A 41 6.43 27.78 18.78
N VAL A 42 7.15 28.19 17.73
CA VAL A 42 6.74 28.09 16.34
C VAL A 42 6.67 26.61 15.91
N ILE A 43 5.54 26.18 15.38
CA ILE A 43 5.25 24.81 14.93
C ILE A 43 6.35 24.31 13.95
N ASP A 44 7.20 23.38 14.40
CA ASP A 44 8.22 22.72 13.58
C ASP A 44 7.65 21.42 12.96
N TYR A 45 7.35 21.48 11.66
CA TYR A 45 6.80 20.39 10.83
C TYR A 45 7.74 19.18 10.62
N LYS A 46 8.84 19.06 11.38
CA LYS A 46 9.90 18.06 11.16
C LYS A 46 9.76 16.77 11.97
N ASP A 47 8.90 16.74 13.00
CA ASP A 47 8.58 15.54 13.77
C ASP A 47 7.06 15.30 13.82
N PRO A 48 6.54 14.34 13.04
CA PRO A 48 5.10 14.11 12.93
C PRO A 48 4.46 13.57 14.22
N CYS A 49 5.23 13.23 15.26
CA CYS A 49 4.70 12.91 16.60
C CYS A 49 4.75 14.07 17.60
N LYS A 50 5.35 15.22 17.24
CA LYS A 50 5.37 16.43 18.09
C LYS A 50 4.28 17.44 17.72
N ALA A 51 3.64 17.30 16.56
CA ALA A 51 2.37 17.97 16.30
C ALA A 51 1.28 17.21 17.10
N GLU A 52 0.75 17.84 18.14
CA GLU A 52 -0.12 17.22 19.13
C GLU A 52 -1.34 16.47 18.55
N ALA A 53 -1.61 15.28 19.11
CA ALA A 53 -2.82 14.46 18.99
C ALA A 53 -3.15 13.82 17.62
N PHE A 54 -2.31 12.88 17.18
CA PHE A 54 -2.55 12.01 16.00
C PHE A 54 -3.45 10.80 16.34
N TRP A 55 -4.74 11.05 16.57
CA TRP A 55 -5.74 9.98 16.78
C TRP A 55 -6.79 9.87 15.67
N GLY A 56 -6.71 10.70 14.62
CA GLY A 56 -7.80 10.83 13.63
C GLY A 56 -7.51 10.36 12.20
N ASP A 57 -6.31 9.90 11.85
CA ASP A 57 -6.00 9.46 10.49
C ASP A 57 -6.60 8.08 10.12
N ILE A 58 -7.19 7.41 11.12
CA ILE A 58 -7.84 6.11 10.95
C ILE A 58 -9.35 6.33 10.84
N ALA A 59 -9.85 6.24 9.61
CA ALA A 59 -11.27 5.98 9.38
C ALA A 59 -11.59 4.58 9.93
N LEU A 60 -12.45 4.51 10.94
CA LEU A 60 -13.06 3.26 11.39
C LEU A 60 -13.92 2.73 10.24
N ASP A 61 -13.69 1.50 9.80
CA ASP A 61 -14.52 0.85 8.78
C ASP A 61 -15.91 0.45 9.35
N GLU A 62 -16.83 -0.03 8.50
CA GLU A 62 -18.16 -0.45 8.96
C GLU A 62 -18.13 -1.63 9.96
N GLU A 63 -17.04 -2.41 10.00
CA GLU A 63 -16.85 -3.50 10.96
C GLU A 63 -16.34 -2.96 12.32
N ASP A 64 -15.44 -1.97 12.30
CA ASP A 64 -15.01 -1.23 13.47
C ASP A 64 -16.20 -0.54 14.15
N LEU A 65 -17.09 0.07 13.35
CA LEU A 65 -18.33 0.68 13.83
C LEU A 65 -19.28 -0.33 14.49
N LYS A 66 -19.30 -1.59 14.04
CA LYS A 66 -20.10 -2.67 14.67
C LYS A 66 -19.48 -3.15 15.98
N ASN A 67 -18.15 -3.17 16.08
CA ASN A 67 -17.43 -3.58 17.29
C ASN A 67 -17.55 -2.56 18.44
N PHE A 68 -17.84 -1.28 18.15
CA PHE A 68 -18.16 -0.29 19.18
C PHE A 68 -19.51 -0.50 19.88
N ASN A 69 -20.37 -1.39 19.37
CA ASN A 69 -21.72 -1.60 19.90
C ASN A 69 -21.79 -2.63 21.04
N ILE A 70 -20.66 -3.09 21.61
CA ILE A 70 -20.67 -4.14 22.65
C ILE A 70 -20.25 -3.65 24.05
N ASP A 71 -19.61 -2.49 24.22
CA ASP A 71 -19.09 -2.07 25.54
C ASP A 71 -19.87 -0.94 26.25
N ARG A 72 -21.17 -0.81 25.99
CA ARG A 72 -22.07 0.07 26.78
C ARG A 72 -23.36 -0.59 27.25
N THR A 73 -23.25 -1.77 27.82
CA THR A 73 -24.29 -2.30 28.73
C THR A 73 -23.68 -2.98 29.95
N ILE A 74 -23.13 -2.19 30.87
CA ILE A 74 -23.00 -2.59 32.27
C ILE A 74 -24.07 -1.83 33.08
N GLY A 75 -25.16 -2.56 33.32
CA GLY A 75 -25.99 -2.55 34.53
C GLY A 75 -26.33 -1.24 35.23
N LEU A 76 -27.54 -0.73 34.95
CA LEU A 76 -28.42 -0.15 35.97
C LEU A 76 -29.85 -0.69 35.75
N LYS A 77 -30.08 -1.92 36.22
CA LYS A 77 -31.43 -2.42 36.54
C LYS A 77 -31.52 -2.56 38.05
N GLN A 78 -32.15 -1.59 38.71
CA GLN A 78 -32.99 -1.80 39.89
C GLN A 78 -33.70 -0.49 40.26
N HIS A 79 -34.98 -0.38 39.94
CA HIS A 79 -36.05 -0.13 40.93
C HIS A 79 -37.42 -0.27 40.25
N GLU A 80 -38.09 -1.35 40.62
CA GLU A 80 -39.50 -1.51 41.03
C GLU A 80 -40.64 -0.79 40.28
N HIS A 81 -41.50 -1.64 39.70
CA HIS A 81 -42.96 -1.72 39.85
C HIS A 81 -43.81 -0.43 39.85
N LEU A 82 -44.68 -0.30 38.83
CA LEU A 82 -46.15 -0.39 38.99
C LEU A 82 -46.81 -0.59 37.61
N GLY A 83 -47.89 -1.38 37.55
CA GLY A 83 -48.44 -1.91 36.30
C GLY A 83 -49.71 -1.25 35.76
N HIS A 84 -50.40 -2.07 34.95
CA HIS A 84 -51.77 -1.98 34.40
C HIS A 84 -51.97 -1.58 32.91
N THR A 85 -52.07 -2.64 32.09
CA THR A 85 -53.22 -3.07 31.25
C THR A 85 -53.85 -2.18 30.15
N THR A 86 -53.92 -2.81 28.97
CA THR A 86 -55.02 -2.92 27.97
C THR A 86 -55.36 -1.78 27.00
N GLY A 87 -55.57 -2.18 25.73
CA GLY A 87 -56.56 -1.59 24.82
C GLY A 87 -56.00 -1.04 23.51
N GLY A 88 -56.61 -1.42 22.38
CA GLY A 88 -56.21 -1.05 21.01
C GLY A 88 -57.09 0.03 20.37
N LEU A 89 -56.81 0.26 19.07
CA LEU A 89 -57.61 0.91 18.02
C LEU A 89 -58.11 2.34 18.28
N GLU A 90 -57.59 3.33 17.54
CA GLU A 90 -58.28 3.99 16.41
C GLU A 90 -57.49 5.20 15.87
N GLU A 91 -57.68 5.43 14.57
CA GLU A 91 -57.21 6.58 13.79
C GLU A 91 -57.85 7.88 14.29
N HIS A 92 -57.12 9.00 14.25
CA HIS A 92 -57.71 10.28 13.86
C HIS A 92 -56.64 11.27 13.34
N ASP A 93 -56.92 11.74 12.15
CA ASP A 93 -56.30 12.82 11.39
C ASP A 93 -56.41 14.18 12.13
N LEU A 94 -55.42 15.08 11.97
CA LEU A 94 -55.59 16.54 11.85
C LEU A 94 -54.25 17.33 11.76
N SER A 95 -54.09 17.94 10.59
CA SER A 95 -53.70 19.35 10.35
C SER A 95 -52.25 19.81 10.58
N LYS A 96 -51.48 19.79 9.48
CA LYS A 96 -50.30 20.64 9.20
C LYS A 96 -50.67 22.12 9.04
N LYS A 97 -49.94 23.01 9.72
CA LYS A 97 -49.71 24.40 9.27
C LYS A 97 -48.21 24.59 8.99
N ARG A 98 -47.85 24.67 7.70
CA ARG A 98 -46.54 25.12 7.22
C ARG A 98 -46.62 26.62 6.91
N GLY A 99 -45.71 27.39 7.50
CA GLY A 99 -45.58 28.83 7.32
C GLY A 99 -44.77 29.22 6.07
N ALA A 100 -45.32 30.16 5.31
CA ALA A 100 -44.75 31.40 4.73
C ALA A 100 -43.27 31.51 4.27
N LEU A 101 -42.55 30.44 3.94
CA LEU A 101 -41.28 30.53 3.18
C LEU A 101 -41.35 29.88 1.78
N TYR A 102 -42.44 29.18 1.49
CA TYR A 102 -42.68 28.47 0.22
C TYR A 102 -43.41 29.27 -0.87
N GLN A 103 -43.66 30.56 -0.67
CA GLN A 103 -44.35 31.41 -1.67
C GLN A 103 -43.43 32.37 -2.45
N LEU A 104 -42.11 32.33 -2.26
CA LEU A 104 -41.18 33.24 -2.95
C LEU A 104 -40.46 32.62 -4.17
N ILE A 105 -40.42 31.28 -4.30
CA ILE A 105 -39.61 30.62 -5.35
C ILE A 105 -40.40 30.33 -6.64
N ASP A 106 -41.71 30.59 -6.69
CA ASP A 106 -42.54 30.28 -7.87
C ASP A 106 -42.81 31.47 -8.81
N ARG A 107 -42.10 32.60 -8.63
CA ARG A 107 -42.32 33.85 -9.39
C ARG A 107 -41.22 34.24 -10.39
N ILE A 108 -40.13 33.47 -10.53
CA ILE A 108 -39.04 33.77 -11.50
C ILE A 108 -38.89 32.70 -12.59
N ARG A 109 -39.76 31.67 -12.61
CA ARG A 109 -39.76 30.62 -13.66
C ARG A 109 -40.80 30.81 -14.78
N ARG A 110 -41.40 31.99 -14.91
CA ARG A 110 -42.30 32.33 -16.03
C ARG A 110 -41.92 33.66 -16.69
N PHE A 111 -40.89 33.63 -17.54
CA PHE A 111 -40.82 34.44 -18.76
C PHE A 111 -39.92 33.68 -19.74
N GLY A 112 -40.57 32.84 -20.54
CA GLY A 112 -39.95 32.17 -21.67
C GLY A 112 -40.15 32.98 -22.96
N SER A 113 -39.15 32.85 -23.84
CA SER A 113 -39.25 32.70 -25.29
C SER A 113 -40.16 33.65 -26.08
N GLY A 114 -39.54 34.50 -26.90
CA GLY A 114 -40.17 35.25 -27.98
C GLY A 114 -39.18 35.39 -29.16
N TYR A 115 -39.58 34.86 -30.30
CA TYR A 115 -38.89 34.77 -31.58
C TYR A 115 -39.17 36.03 -32.42
N GLU A 116 -38.19 36.62 -33.11
CA GLU A 116 -38.44 37.31 -34.39
C GLU A 116 -37.17 37.61 -35.21
N HIS A 117 -37.37 37.64 -36.51
CA HIS A 117 -36.43 37.58 -37.62
C HIS A 117 -36.31 38.97 -38.27
N THR A 118 -35.11 39.48 -38.55
CA THR A 118 -34.90 40.50 -39.60
C THR A 118 -33.57 40.30 -40.32
N ASN A 119 -33.64 40.28 -41.66
CA ASN A 119 -32.52 40.21 -42.60
C ASN A 119 -32.03 41.61 -42.97
N THR A 120 -30.71 41.81 -43.12
CA THR A 120 -30.10 42.66 -44.19
C THR A 120 -28.58 42.44 -44.32
N THR A 121 -28.20 41.87 -45.46
CA THR A 121 -27.06 42.17 -46.38
C THR A 121 -25.66 42.56 -45.87
N GLY A 122 -24.68 41.70 -46.21
CA GLY A 122 -23.46 42.04 -46.97
C GLY A 122 -22.27 42.68 -46.25
N ASP A 123 -21.21 41.90 -45.96
CA ASP A 123 -19.89 42.04 -46.61
C ASP A 123 -18.82 41.13 -45.97
N LYS A 124 -17.93 40.60 -46.82
CA LYS A 124 -16.81 39.71 -46.47
C LYS A 124 -15.62 40.53 -45.95
N ALA A 125 -15.04 40.13 -44.80
CA ALA A 125 -13.62 40.33 -44.50
C ALA A 125 -13.14 39.38 -43.37
N ASP A 126 -11.90 38.94 -43.49
CA ASP A 126 -11.21 37.88 -42.74
C ASP A 126 -11.11 38.08 -41.22
N LEU A 127 -11.37 37.01 -40.45
CA LEU A 127 -11.00 36.92 -39.03
C LEU A 127 -10.41 35.54 -38.68
N LYS A 128 -9.16 35.55 -38.23
CA LYS A 128 -8.39 34.43 -37.66
C LYS A 128 -9.14 33.76 -36.49
N PRO A 129 -9.07 32.42 -36.33
CA PRO A 129 -9.64 31.78 -35.15
C PRO A 129 -8.75 32.03 -33.92
N SER A 130 -9.29 32.82 -33.00
CA SER A 130 -8.76 33.06 -31.65
C SER A 130 -8.87 31.79 -30.79
N GLY A 131 -7.75 31.41 -30.19
CA GLY A 131 -7.65 30.86 -28.83
C GLY A 131 -8.49 29.63 -28.48
N LYS A 132 -7.95 28.43 -28.72
CA LYS A 132 -8.31 27.25 -27.93
C LYS A 132 -8.02 27.56 -26.45
N SER A 133 -9.03 27.49 -25.59
CA SER A 133 -8.80 27.58 -24.14
C SER A 133 -7.88 26.43 -23.74
N VAL A 134 -6.68 26.78 -23.30
CA VAL A 134 -5.74 25.85 -22.71
C VAL A 134 -6.39 25.41 -21.40
N LYS A 135 -6.94 24.19 -21.34
CA LYS A 135 -7.36 23.57 -20.08
C LYS A 135 -6.16 23.67 -19.11
N ARG A 136 -6.32 24.51 -18.09
CA ARG A 136 -5.29 24.80 -17.10
C ARG A 136 -4.88 23.46 -16.48
N ARG A 137 -3.59 23.12 -16.53
CA ARG A 137 -3.08 21.91 -15.86
C ARG A 137 -3.43 22.04 -14.38
N ILE A 138 -4.25 21.12 -13.92
CA ILE A 138 -4.75 21.10 -12.54
C ILE A 138 -3.66 20.45 -11.66
N PRO A 139 -3.48 20.81 -10.37
CA PRO A 139 -2.54 20.14 -9.46
C PRO A 139 -3.22 19.12 -8.51
N ARG A 140 -2.64 17.91 -8.34
CA ARG A 140 -3.08 16.81 -7.45
C ARG A 140 -2.05 16.68 -6.34
N ALA A 141 -2.40 15.98 -5.25
CA ALA A 141 -1.65 15.73 -4.01
C ALA A 141 -0.28 15.03 -4.12
N ALA A 142 0.30 14.81 -5.32
CA ALA A 142 1.67 14.26 -5.41
C ALA A 142 2.72 15.36 -5.29
N THR A 143 3.79 15.11 -4.52
CA THR A 143 4.89 16.06 -4.37
C THR A 143 5.41 16.58 -5.73
N SER A 144 5.48 17.90 -5.87
CA SER A 144 6.11 18.55 -7.04
C SER A 144 7.65 18.52 -6.96
N ARG A 145 8.17 18.37 -5.74
CA ARG A 145 9.59 18.43 -5.39
C ARG A 145 10.32 17.17 -5.82
N THR A 146 11.27 17.32 -6.73
CA THR A 146 12.06 16.20 -7.28
C THR A 146 12.98 15.58 -6.23
N GLU A 147 13.41 16.35 -5.22
CA GLU A 147 14.27 15.86 -4.13
C GLU A 147 13.57 14.85 -3.21
N ARG A 148 12.23 14.90 -3.18
CA ARG A 148 11.38 13.99 -2.41
C ARG A 148 11.03 12.72 -3.17
N ILE A 149 11.36 12.62 -4.45
CA ILE A 149 11.15 11.40 -5.23
C ILE A 149 12.31 10.46 -4.96
N TRP A 150 12.01 9.21 -4.61
CA TRP A 150 13.02 8.19 -4.36
C TRP A 150 13.79 7.86 -5.65
N PRO A 151 15.13 7.96 -5.66
CA PRO A 151 15.93 7.70 -6.86
C PRO A 151 15.67 6.31 -7.44
N GLY A 152 15.29 6.26 -8.72
CA GLY A 152 15.00 5.01 -9.42
C GLY A 152 13.78 4.23 -8.89
N GLY A 153 12.97 4.83 -8.02
CA GLY A 153 11.85 4.14 -7.37
C GLY A 153 12.28 3.18 -6.26
N VAL A 154 13.52 3.26 -5.77
CA VAL A 154 14.07 2.32 -4.80
C VAL A 154 13.93 2.88 -3.39
N ILE A 155 13.25 2.14 -2.51
CA ILE A 155 12.97 2.53 -1.13
C ILE A 155 13.57 1.48 -0.19
N PRO A 156 14.76 1.73 0.38
CA PRO A 156 15.33 0.84 1.38
C PRO A 156 14.52 0.88 2.67
N TYR A 157 14.29 -0.25 3.31
CA TYR A 157 13.49 -0.36 4.53
C TYR A 157 14.17 -1.17 5.64
N VAL A 158 13.77 -0.88 6.87
CA VAL A 158 14.06 -1.66 8.08
C VAL A 158 12.76 -1.83 8.87
N ILE A 159 12.52 -3.04 9.38
CA ILE A 159 11.40 -3.31 10.30
C ILE A 159 11.94 -3.39 11.72
N GLY A 160 11.52 -2.48 12.60
CA GLY A 160 11.94 -2.41 13.99
C GLY A 160 11.68 -3.71 14.78
N GLY A 161 12.32 -3.85 15.94
CA GLY A 161 12.27 -5.09 16.75
C GLY A 161 10.89 -5.42 17.34
N ASN A 162 10.12 -4.40 17.75
CA ASN A 162 8.93 -4.55 18.60
C ASN A 162 7.64 -4.98 17.86
N PHE A 163 7.76 -5.69 16.74
CA PHE A 163 6.61 -6.16 15.96
C PHE A 163 6.53 -7.69 15.92
N THR A 164 5.30 -8.19 16.01
CA THR A 164 4.98 -9.62 15.88
C THR A 164 5.24 -10.12 14.45
N GLY A 165 5.31 -11.45 14.28
CA GLY A 165 5.50 -12.07 12.97
C GLY A 165 4.40 -11.71 11.97
N SER A 166 3.14 -11.70 12.40
CA SER A 166 1.99 -11.31 11.56
C SER A 166 2.05 -9.85 11.12
N GLN A 167 2.43 -8.94 12.01
CA GLN A 167 2.62 -7.52 11.65
C GLN A 167 3.77 -7.35 10.65
N ARG A 168 4.88 -8.06 10.83
CA ARG A 168 6.00 -8.05 9.88
C ARG A 168 5.58 -8.57 8.51
N ALA A 169 4.78 -9.64 8.46
CA ALA A 169 4.21 -10.18 7.23
C ALA A 169 3.30 -9.14 6.55
N MET A 170 2.40 -8.51 7.30
CA MET A 170 1.49 -7.48 6.81
C MET A 170 2.22 -6.25 6.24
N PHE A 171 3.31 -5.79 6.86
CA PHE A 171 4.15 -4.72 6.31
C PHE A 171 4.76 -5.12 4.95
N LYS A 172 5.25 -6.36 4.86
CA LYS A 172 5.79 -6.90 3.61
C LYS A 172 4.71 -7.05 2.53
N GLN A 173 3.49 -7.46 2.89
CA GLN A 173 2.34 -7.52 1.98
C GLN A 173 1.96 -6.13 1.47
N ALA A 174 1.92 -5.11 2.34
CA ALA A 174 1.63 -3.74 1.95
C ALA A 174 2.69 -3.17 0.98
N MET A 175 3.97 -3.49 1.20
CA MET A 175 5.04 -3.16 0.25
C MET A 175 4.84 -3.89 -1.08
N ARG A 176 4.60 -5.21 -1.08
CA ARG A 176 4.29 -5.99 -2.29
C ARG A 176 3.12 -5.41 -3.09
N HIS A 177 2.07 -4.96 -2.40
CA HIS A 177 0.91 -4.34 -3.04
C HIS A 177 1.29 -3.09 -3.87
N TRP A 178 2.21 -2.27 -3.37
CA TRP A 178 2.76 -1.14 -4.12
C TRP A 178 3.67 -1.57 -5.28
N GLU A 179 4.53 -2.56 -5.07
CA GLU A 179 5.46 -3.07 -6.10
C GLU A 179 4.74 -3.74 -7.28
N LYS A 180 3.63 -4.44 -7.00
CA LYS A 180 2.81 -5.11 -8.00
C LYS A 180 2.15 -4.14 -8.98
N HIS A 181 1.67 -3.00 -8.48
CA HIS A 181 0.90 -2.05 -9.28
C HIS A 181 1.74 -0.91 -9.85
N THR A 182 2.96 -0.72 -9.35
CA THR A 182 3.85 0.38 -9.75
C THR A 182 5.24 -0.14 -10.12
N CYS A 183 6.18 0.76 -10.38
CA CYS A 183 7.60 0.42 -10.54
C CYS A 183 8.44 0.85 -9.32
N VAL A 184 7.78 1.22 -8.22
CA VAL A 184 8.43 1.43 -6.92
C VAL A 184 8.81 0.08 -6.35
N THR A 185 9.94 0.02 -5.67
CA THR A 185 10.53 -1.23 -5.18
C THR A 185 11.12 -1.05 -3.80
N PHE A 186 10.81 -1.97 -2.91
CA PHE A 186 11.26 -1.99 -1.52
C PHE A 186 12.38 -3.00 -1.36
N ILE A 187 13.49 -2.57 -0.76
CA ILE A 187 14.65 -3.44 -0.54
C ILE A 187 15.02 -3.43 0.94
N GLU A 188 15.42 -4.58 1.47
CA GLU A 188 16.02 -4.62 2.80
C GLU A 188 17.31 -3.80 2.74
N ARG A 189 17.40 -2.83 3.64
CA ARG A 189 18.51 -1.89 3.69
C ARG A 189 19.82 -2.62 4.01
N THR A 190 20.89 -2.28 3.30
CA THR A 190 22.27 -2.64 3.64
C THR A 190 23.00 -1.42 4.21
N ASP A 191 23.47 -0.55 3.33
CA ASP A 191 24.37 0.57 3.59
C ASP A 191 23.79 1.90 3.09
N GLU A 192 22.56 1.89 2.58
CA GLU A 192 21.91 3.09 2.07
C GLU A 192 21.71 4.13 3.18
N GLU A 193 22.02 5.38 2.88
CA GLU A 193 21.91 6.49 3.83
C GLU A 193 20.45 6.86 4.12
N SER A 194 19.60 6.87 3.09
CA SER A 194 18.18 7.23 3.19
C SER A 194 17.33 5.96 3.12
N TYR A 195 16.49 5.74 4.13
CA TYR A 195 15.69 4.53 4.26
C TYR A 195 14.49 4.79 5.18
N ILE A 196 13.46 3.95 5.04
CA ILE A 196 12.31 3.96 5.94
C ILE A 196 12.49 2.98 7.10
N VAL A 197 11.93 3.31 8.25
CA VAL A 197 11.96 2.45 9.43
C VAL A 197 10.58 2.30 10.02
N PHE A 198 9.99 1.11 9.91
CA PHE A 198 8.77 0.79 10.64
C PHE A 198 9.09 0.81 12.13
N THR A 199 8.43 1.70 12.88
CA THR A 199 8.70 1.95 14.29
C THR A 199 7.40 1.92 15.07
N TYR A 200 7.36 1.15 16.16
CA TYR A 200 6.21 1.19 17.07
C TYR A 200 6.25 2.50 17.85
N ARG A 201 5.20 3.33 17.72
CA ARG A 201 5.06 4.57 18.49
C ARG A 201 3.62 4.75 18.97
N PRO A 202 3.39 5.19 20.23
CA PRO A 202 2.04 5.37 20.78
C PRO A 202 1.30 6.60 20.22
N CYS A 203 1.96 7.49 19.48
CA CYS A 203 1.40 8.73 18.94
C CYS A 203 0.38 8.54 17.80
N GLY A 204 0.22 7.32 17.26
CA GLY A 204 -0.65 7.04 16.11
C GLY A 204 0.12 6.66 14.85
N CYS A 205 -0.56 6.79 13.70
CA CYS A 205 -0.04 6.50 12.37
C CYS A 205 0.48 7.79 11.73
N CYS A 206 1.75 7.86 11.38
CA CYS A 206 2.25 9.00 10.63
C CYS A 206 3.55 8.68 9.87
N SER A 207 3.74 9.38 8.76
CA SER A 207 4.86 9.19 7.86
C SER A 207 5.24 10.51 7.18
N TYR A 208 6.53 10.67 6.88
CA TYR A 208 7.02 11.82 6.12
C TYR A 208 6.64 11.69 4.65
N VAL A 209 6.21 12.78 4.01
CA VAL A 209 5.83 12.77 2.60
C VAL A 209 7.05 12.81 1.68
N GLY A 210 7.32 11.69 1.02
CA GLY A 210 8.44 11.47 0.11
C GLY A 210 9.74 11.11 0.82
N ARG A 211 10.83 11.13 0.07
CA ARG A 211 12.19 10.97 0.58
C ARG A 211 12.62 12.21 1.36
N ARG A 212 12.92 12.06 2.65
CA ARG A 212 13.49 13.13 3.48
C ARG A 212 14.96 13.40 3.14
N GLY A 213 15.72 12.34 2.86
CA GLY A 213 17.18 12.38 2.71
C GLY A 213 17.93 12.42 4.03
N ASN A 214 19.25 12.19 3.96
CA ASN A 214 20.21 12.34 5.06
C ASN A 214 19.85 11.54 6.34
N GLY A 215 19.47 10.27 6.19
CA GLY A 215 19.22 9.36 7.31
C GLY A 215 17.85 8.65 7.29
N PRO A 216 17.49 7.96 8.39
CA PRO A 216 16.24 7.22 8.52
C PRO A 216 15.02 8.15 8.61
N GLN A 217 13.93 7.79 7.94
CA GLN A 217 12.61 8.34 8.21
C GLN A 217 11.70 7.28 8.83
N ALA A 218 11.09 7.58 9.97
CA ALA A 218 10.22 6.63 10.65
C ALA A 218 8.83 6.60 10.00
N ILE A 219 8.27 5.39 9.91
CA ILE A 219 6.83 5.17 9.76
C ILE A 219 6.34 4.76 11.14
N SER A 220 5.52 5.60 11.76
CA SER A 220 4.95 5.32 13.07
C SER A 220 3.77 4.38 12.89
N ILE A 221 3.83 3.20 13.51
CA ILE A 221 2.70 2.25 13.56
C ILE A 221 2.30 2.12 15.03
N GLY A 222 1.21 2.80 15.39
CA GLY A 222 0.65 2.78 16.74
C GLY A 222 -0.34 1.63 16.99
N LYS A 223 -1.06 1.71 18.11
CA LYS A 223 -2.17 0.80 18.41
C LYS A 223 -3.33 1.10 17.45
N ASN A 224 -3.93 0.08 16.84
CA ASN A 224 -5.00 0.16 15.83
C ASN A 224 -4.54 0.68 14.44
N CYS A 225 -3.23 0.80 14.23
CA CYS A 225 -2.60 1.21 12.98
C CYS A 225 -2.09 0.06 12.12
N ASP A 226 -2.22 -1.18 12.59
CA ASP A 226 -1.64 -2.37 12.01
C ASP A 226 -2.61 -3.11 11.06
N LYS A 227 -3.56 -2.39 10.47
CA LYS A 227 -4.35 -2.90 9.36
C LYS A 227 -3.62 -2.69 8.04
N PHE A 228 -3.74 -3.66 7.13
CA PHE A 228 -3.11 -3.65 5.81
C PHE A 228 -3.29 -2.30 5.07
N GLY A 229 -4.51 -1.81 4.90
CA GLY A 229 -4.76 -0.60 4.14
C GLY A 229 -4.27 0.69 4.79
N ILE A 230 -4.09 0.69 6.12
CA ILE A 230 -3.46 1.81 6.83
C ILE A 230 -1.97 1.84 6.50
N VAL A 231 -1.30 0.68 6.49
CA VAL A 231 0.11 0.63 6.10
C VAL A 231 0.30 0.99 4.62
N VAL A 232 -0.63 0.59 3.74
CA VAL A 232 -0.62 1.04 2.34
C VAL A 232 -0.75 2.56 2.23
N HIS A 233 -1.58 3.20 3.07
CA HIS A 233 -1.71 4.66 3.16
C HIS A 233 -0.39 5.32 3.61
N GLU A 234 0.23 4.83 4.70
CA GLU A 234 1.51 5.37 5.18
C GLU A 234 2.64 5.23 4.15
N LEU A 235 2.64 4.13 3.39
CA LEU A 235 3.56 3.96 2.26
C LEU A 235 3.26 4.93 1.10
N GLY A 236 2.00 5.34 0.91
CA GLY A 236 1.63 6.41 -0.01
C GLY A 236 2.28 7.74 0.36
N HIS A 237 2.35 8.07 1.65
CA HIS A 237 3.14 9.20 2.13
C HIS A 237 4.62 9.03 1.79
N VAL A 238 5.22 7.88 2.09
CA VAL A 238 6.64 7.60 1.76
C VAL A 238 6.95 7.80 0.27
N ILE A 239 6.04 7.38 -0.60
CA ILE A 239 6.14 7.50 -2.07
C ILE A 239 6.03 8.96 -2.53
N GLY A 240 5.43 9.82 -1.71
CA GLY A 240 5.37 11.26 -1.95
C GLY A 240 3.97 11.80 -2.19
N PHE A 241 2.93 11.11 -1.73
CA PHE A 241 1.55 11.60 -1.78
C PHE A 241 1.15 12.28 -0.47
N TRP A 242 0.58 13.47 -0.60
CA TRP A 242 -0.21 14.12 0.43
C TRP A 242 -1.62 13.55 0.44
N HIS A 243 -2.43 13.93 1.43
CA HIS A 243 -3.84 13.54 1.44
C HIS A 243 -4.60 14.16 0.27
N GLU A 244 -5.49 13.39 -0.35
CA GLU A 244 -6.18 13.81 -1.57
C GLU A 244 -7.09 15.05 -1.35
N HIS A 245 -7.67 15.20 -0.15
CA HIS A 245 -8.49 16.38 0.19
C HIS A 245 -7.67 17.66 0.40
N THR A 246 -6.33 17.60 0.41
CA THR A 246 -5.46 18.77 0.54
C THR A 246 -5.09 19.39 -0.80
N ARG A 247 -5.59 18.84 -1.91
CA ARG A 247 -5.29 19.34 -3.25
C ARG A 247 -5.67 20.81 -3.42
N PRO A 248 -4.92 21.59 -4.21
CA PRO A 248 -5.27 22.99 -4.50
C PRO A 248 -6.66 23.16 -5.14
N ASP A 249 -7.10 22.18 -5.95
CA ASP A 249 -8.39 22.13 -6.64
C ASP A 249 -9.50 21.45 -5.83
N ARG A 250 -9.24 21.00 -4.59
CA ARG A 250 -10.20 20.15 -3.83
C ARG A 250 -11.56 20.79 -3.61
N ASP A 251 -11.66 22.11 -3.54
CA ASP A 251 -12.93 22.82 -3.31
C ASP A 251 -13.90 22.73 -4.50
N ASP A 252 -13.43 22.31 -5.68
CA ASP A 252 -14.30 21.99 -6.83
C ASP A 252 -14.98 20.61 -6.67
N HIS A 253 -14.49 19.77 -5.75
CA HIS A 253 -14.84 18.35 -5.62
C HIS A 253 -15.44 17.99 -4.26
N VAL A 254 -14.98 18.63 -3.18
CA VAL A 254 -15.44 18.39 -1.80
C VAL A 254 -15.66 19.71 -1.05
N THR A 255 -16.64 19.71 -0.16
CA THR A 255 -16.87 20.80 0.79
C THR A 255 -16.35 20.41 2.18
N ILE A 256 -15.54 21.28 2.79
CA ILE A 256 -15.09 21.11 4.17
C ILE A 256 -16.06 21.83 5.12
N ILE A 257 -16.68 21.05 6.02
CA ILE A 257 -17.65 21.54 7.01
C ILE A 257 -16.89 21.87 8.30
N ARG A 258 -16.40 23.10 8.39
CA ARG A 258 -15.46 23.54 9.44
C ARG A 258 -16.05 23.48 10.84
N GLU A 259 -17.34 23.73 10.98
CA GLU A 259 -18.08 23.70 12.24
C GLU A 259 -18.10 22.33 12.91
N ASN A 260 -17.92 21.27 12.13
CA ASN A 260 -17.91 19.88 12.60
C ASN A 260 -16.50 19.37 12.95
N ILE A 261 -15.44 20.12 12.62
CA ILE A 261 -14.06 19.73 12.91
C ILE A 261 -13.79 19.91 14.41
N GLN A 262 -13.06 18.96 15.01
CA GLN A 262 -12.59 19.08 16.38
C GLN A 262 -11.69 20.32 16.55
N PRO A 263 -11.89 21.13 17.61
CA PRO A 263 -11.06 22.31 17.83
C PRO A 263 -9.56 21.96 17.88
N GLY A 264 -8.74 22.69 17.13
CA GLY A 264 -7.30 22.46 17.03
C GLY A 264 -6.89 21.49 15.91
N GLN A 265 -7.84 20.85 15.22
CA GLN A 265 -7.57 19.90 14.13
C GLN A 265 -7.82 20.50 12.73
N GLU A 266 -8.11 21.80 12.63
CA GLU A 266 -8.45 22.48 11.38
C GLU A 266 -7.26 22.51 10.39
N TYR A 267 -6.02 22.43 10.90
CA TYR A 267 -4.81 22.46 10.09
C TYR A 267 -4.72 21.25 9.13
N ASN A 268 -5.27 20.09 9.51
CA ASN A 268 -5.32 18.88 8.67
C ASN A 268 -6.16 19.07 7.40
N PHE A 269 -7.00 20.10 7.36
CA PHE A 269 -7.87 20.42 6.23
C PHE A 269 -7.35 21.60 5.40
N LEU A 270 -6.15 22.10 5.68
CA LEU A 270 -5.53 23.11 4.85
C LEU A 270 -5.18 22.55 3.46
N LYS A 271 -5.34 23.38 2.44
CA LYS A 271 -4.90 23.03 1.09
C LYS A 271 -3.40 23.24 1.02
N MET A 272 -2.74 22.38 0.26
CA MET A 272 -1.35 22.55 -0.07
C MET A 272 -1.16 23.70 -1.05
N GLU A 273 -0.02 24.37 -0.96
CA GLU A 273 0.35 25.43 -1.91
C GLU A 273 0.57 24.85 -3.31
N PRO A 274 0.11 25.51 -4.40
CA PRO A 274 0.24 24.99 -5.77
C PRO A 274 1.68 24.67 -6.21
N GLY A 275 2.69 25.26 -5.56
CA GLY A 275 4.10 25.00 -5.83
C GLY A 275 4.61 23.68 -5.22
N GLU A 276 3.95 23.12 -4.21
CA GLU A 276 4.36 21.92 -3.47
C GLU A 276 3.83 20.62 -4.09
N VAL A 277 2.92 20.73 -5.06
CA VAL A 277 2.08 19.62 -5.50
C VAL A 277 1.84 19.65 -7.01
N ASN A 278 1.81 18.49 -7.67
CA ASN A 278 1.61 18.39 -9.12
C ASN A 278 0.70 17.20 -9.49
N SER A 279 -0.35 17.47 -10.28
CA SER A 279 -1.28 16.41 -10.70
C SER A 279 -0.73 15.39 -11.65
N GLN A 280 0.23 15.79 -12.49
CA GLN A 280 0.53 15.04 -13.71
C GLN A 280 -0.72 14.86 -14.63
N GLY A 281 -1.68 15.80 -14.58
CA GLY A 281 -2.84 15.88 -15.49
C GLY A 281 -4.00 14.93 -15.21
N GLU A 282 -4.20 14.58 -13.95
CA GLU A 282 -4.84 13.36 -13.50
C GLU A 282 -6.05 13.84 -12.61
N PRO A 283 -7.31 13.34 -12.75
CA PRO A 283 -8.52 13.87 -12.06
C PRO A 283 -8.54 13.75 -10.52
N TYR A 284 -9.49 14.38 -9.82
CA TYR A 284 -9.70 14.17 -8.38
C TYR A 284 -10.20 12.75 -8.10
N ASP A 285 -9.58 12.07 -7.13
CA ASP A 285 -9.82 10.65 -6.87
C ASP A 285 -10.48 10.42 -5.50
N PHE A 286 -11.81 10.30 -5.49
CA PHE A 286 -12.58 10.01 -4.28
C PHE A 286 -12.27 8.64 -3.67
N GLU A 287 -11.80 7.67 -4.49
CA GLU A 287 -11.46 6.33 -4.03
C GLU A 287 -10.01 6.21 -3.58
N SER A 288 -9.21 7.28 -3.66
CA SER A 288 -7.81 7.27 -3.26
C SER A 288 -7.62 6.73 -1.85
N ILE A 289 -6.63 5.86 -1.67
CA ILE A 289 -6.21 5.39 -0.34
C ILE A 289 -5.77 6.58 0.53
N MET A 290 -5.33 7.68 -0.10
CA MET A 290 -4.88 8.92 0.55
C MET A 290 -6.04 9.88 0.87
N HIS A 291 -7.29 9.54 0.55
CA HIS A 291 -8.44 10.38 0.88
C HIS A 291 -8.92 10.11 2.31
N TYR A 292 -9.27 11.17 3.05
CA TYR A 292 -9.93 11.05 4.35
C TYR A 292 -11.36 10.52 4.24
N ALA A 293 -11.87 9.93 5.31
CA ALA A 293 -13.28 9.57 5.40
C ALA A 293 -14.13 10.81 5.70
N ARG A 294 -15.45 10.65 5.55
CA ARG A 294 -16.43 11.74 5.69
C ARG A 294 -16.43 12.41 7.07
N ASN A 295 -16.08 11.69 8.13
CA ASN A 295 -16.15 12.14 9.53
C ASN A 295 -14.77 12.16 10.21
N THR A 296 -13.67 12.12 9.45
CA THR A 296 -12.31 12.23 9.97
C THR A 296 -12.16 13.53 10.78
N PHE A 297 -11.59 13.46 11.99
CA PHE A 297 -11.50 14.56 12.97
C PHE A 297 -12.83 15.27 13.29
N SER A 298 -13.95 14.56 13.22
CA SER A 298 -15.26 15.12 13.53
C SER A 298 -15.54 15.21 15.03
N ARG A 299 -16.29 16.21 15.46
CA ARG A 299 -16.82 16.36 16.82
C ARG A 299 -17.87 15.31 17.17
N GLY A 300 -18.43 14.63 16.18
CA GLY A 300 -19.44 13.59 16.39
C GLY A 300 -19.44 12.57 15.26
N MET A 301 -19.71 11.31 15.59
CA MET A 301 -19.63 10.18 14.65
C MET A 301 -20.51 10.36 13.40
N PHE A 302 -21.66 11.04 13.55
CA PHE A 302 -22.63 11.30 12.48
C PHE A 302 -22.51 12.69 11.84
N LEU A 303 -21.48 13.46 12.21
CA LEU A 303 -21.22 14.77 11.66
C LEU A 303 -20.11 14.66 10.63
N ASP A 304 -20.42 15.04 9.39
CA ASP A 304 -19.43 15.05 8.32
C ASP A 304 -18.51 16.27 8.44
N THR A 305 -17.21 16.07 8.28
CA THR A 305 -16.20 17.11 8.09
C THR A 305 -15.89 17.31 6.61
N ILE A 306 -16.03 16.26 5.79
CA ILE A 306 -15.83 16.30 4.33
C ILE A 306 -17.09 15.79 3.63
N LEU A 307 -17.64 16.63 2.75
CA LEU A 307 -18.82 16.29 1.96
C LEU A 307 -18.50 16.33 0.46
N PRO A 308 -18.51 15.17 -0.24
CA PRO A 308 -18.33 15.13 -1.68
C PRO A 308 -19.44 15.83 -2.46
N SER A 309 -19.04 16.49 -3.55
CA SER A 309 -19.95 16.99 -4.58
C SER A 309 -20.71 15.84 -5.24
N ARG A 310 -21.91 16.13 -5.74
CA ARG A 310 -22.72 15.12 -6.43
C ARG A 310 -22.16 14.87 -7.83
N ASP A 311 -22.17 13.61 -8.24
CA ASP A 311 -21.84 13.18 -9.59
C ASP A 311 -22.95 13.55 -10.60
N GLU A 312 -22.76 13.16 -11.86
CA GLU A 312 -23.72 13.40 -12.95
C GLU A 312 -25.09 12.73 -12.70
N ASN A 313 -25.12 11.66 -11.90
CA ASN A 313 -26.33 10.94 -11.51
C ASN A 313 -26.97 11.49 -10.22
N GLY A 314 -26.39 12.55 -9.64
CA GLY A 314 -26.83 13.14 -8.38
C GLY A 314 -26.42 12.35 -7.13
N LEU A 315 -25.62 11.29 -7.26
CA LEU A 315 -25.11 10.47 -6.16
C LEU A 315 -23.82 11.07 -5.60
N ARG A 316 -23.54 10.84 -4.32
CA ARG A 316 -22.27 11.24 -3.71
C ARG A 316 -21.32 10.05 -3.73
N PRO A 317 -20.10 10.19 -4.26
CA PRO A 317 -19.12 9.13 -4.21
C PRO A 317 -18.73 8.81 -2.76
N SER A 318 -18.39 7.56 -2.50
CA SER A 318 -17.80 7.14 -1.22
C SER A 318 -16.36 7.61 -1.12
N ILE A 319 -15.92 8.00 0.08
CA ILE A 319 -14.57 8.47 0.38
C ILE A 319 -14.01 7.76 1.61
N GLY A 320 -12.68 7.63 1.69
CA GLY A 320 -12.00 7.12 2.88
C GLY A 320 -11.79 5.61 2.94
N GLN A 321 -11.85 4.91 1.80
CA GLN A 321 -11.57 3.47 1.76
C GLN A 321 -10.12 3.18 2.23
N ARG A 322 -9.94 2.05 2.93
CA ARG A 322 -8.64 1.56 3.44
C ARG A 322 -8.44 0.09 3.09
N THR A 323 -8.70 -0.27 1.84
CA THR A 323 -8.66 -1.67 1.38
C THR A 323 -7.54 -1.90 0.37
N ARG A 324 -7.37 -1.01 -0.61
CA ARG A 324 -6.41 -1.15 -1.71
C ARG A 324 -6.08 0.19 -2.35
N LEU A 325 -5.04 0.21 -3.18
CA LEU A 325 -4.79 1.33 -4.08
C LEU A 325 -5.91 1.47 -5.11
N SER A 326 -6.39 2.69 -5.29
CA SER A 326 -7.32 3.01 -6.37
C SER A 326 -6.62 3.03 -7.74
N ALA A 327 -7.40 3.04 -8.81
CA ALA A 327 -6.86 3.20 -10.16
C ALA A 327 -6.12 4.54 -10.33
N GLY A 328 -6.59 5.62 -9.69
CA GLY A 328 -5.97 6.93 -9.76
C GLY A 328 -4.67 7.02 -8.94
N ASP A 329 -4.60 6.37 -7.77
CA ASP A 329 -3.34 6.22 -7.01
C ASP A 329 -2.26 5.55 -7.86
N ILE A 330 -2.62 4.43 -8.50
CA ILE A 330 -1.70 3.65 -9.35
C ILE A 330 -1.24 4.46 -10.55
N ALA A 331 -2.17 5.09 -11.28
CA ALA A 331 -1.84 5.89 -12.45
C ALA A 331 -0.92 7.07 -12.10
N GLN A 332 -1.18 7.74 -10.97
CA GLN A 332 -0.37 8.86 -10.50
C GLN A 332 1.02 8.42 -10.06
N ALA A 333 1.13 7.30 -9.35
CA ALA A 333 2.42 6.78 -8.91
C ALA A 333 3.27 6.38 -10.11
N ARG A 334 2.66 5.74 -11.11
CA ARG A 334 3.33 5.38 -12.37
C ARG A 334 3.86 6.60 -13.13
N LYS A 335 3.10 7.70 -13.15
CA LYS A 335 3.56 8.97 -13.74
C LYS A 335 4.67 9.62 -12.92
N LEU A 336 4.52 9.68 -11.59
CA LEU A 336 5.50 10.28 -10.67
C LEU A 336 6.87 9.62 -10.81
N TYR A 337 6.90 8.28 -10.88
CA TYR A 337 8.12 7.48 -10.99
C TYR A 337 8.51 7.12 -12.42
N ARG A 338 7.80 7.62 -13.43
CA ARG A 338 8.05 7.38 -14.87
C ARG A 338 8.17 5.89 -15.19
N CYS A 339 7.22 5.10 -14.70
CA CYS A 339 7.22 3.67 -14.91
C CYS A 339 7.11 3.31 -16.39
N PRO A 340 7.72 2.18 -16.83
CA PRO A 340 7.56 1.68 -18.19
C PRO A 340 6.09 1.46 -18.55
N ALA A 341 5.76 1.66 -19.84
CA ALA A 341 4.39 1.49 -20.34
C ALA A 341 3.92 0.03 -20.33
N CYS A 342 4.86 -0.92 -20.37
CA CYS A 342 4.60 -2.34 -20.35
C CYS A 342 5.64 -3.09 -19.52
N GLY A 343 5.30 -4.32 -19.17
CA GLY A 343 5.99 -5.08 -18.14
C GLY A 343 5.42 -4.80 -16.75
N GLU A 344 5.78 -5.67 -15.81
CA GLU A 344 5.23 -5.69 -14.46
C GLU A 344 6.20 -6.34 -13.48
N THR A 345 5.93 -6.15 -12.19
CA THR A 345 6.63 -6.87 -11.12
C THR A 345 5.84 -8.15 -10.81
N LEU A 346 6.48 -9.30 -11.04
CA LEU A 346 5.93 -10.62 -10.81
C LEU A 346 6.48 -11.15 -9.48
N GLN A 347 5.60 -11.45 -8.52
CA GLN A 347 5.99 -11.80 -7.15
C GLN A 347 5.53 -13.17 -6.70
N ASP A 348 4.62 -13.80 -7.46
CA ASP A 348 4.12 -15.12 -7.15
C ASP A 348 5.21 -16.17 -7.35
N SER A 349 5.12 -17.29 -6.63
CA SER A 349 6.06 -18.42 -6.76
C SER A 349 6.06 -19.08 -8.15
N THR A 350 5.02 -18.89 -8.95
CA THR A 350 5.04 -19.24 -10.39
C THR A 350 4.24 -18.21 -11.16
N GLY A 351 4.61 -17.95 -12.40
CA GLY A 351 3.80 -17.11 -13.27
C GLY A 351 4.14 -17.31 -14.73
N ASN A 352 3.28 -16.73 -15.58
CA ASN A 352 3.53 -16.64 -17.00
C ASN A 352 3.40 -15.18 -17.42
N PHE A 353 4.15 -14.81 -18.46
CA PHE A 353 4.06 -13.48 -19.05
C PHE A 353 4.43 -13.55 -20.52
N SER A 354 3.98 -12.56 -21.29
CA SER A 354 4.21 -12.48 -22.72
C SER A 354 4.47 -11.05 -23.17
N SER A 355 5.09 -10.92 -24.33
CA SER A 355 5.25 -9.61 -24.98
C SER A 355 3.87 -8.99 -25.31
N PRO A 356 3.75 -7.65 -25.30
CA PRO A 356 2.50 -6.98 -25.67
C PRO A 356 1.98 -7.43 -27.03
N GLY A 357 0.68 -7.66 -27.16
CA GLY A 357 0.06 -8.05 -28.42
C GLY A 357 0.27 -9.52 -28.83
N PHE A 358 1.02 -10.32 -28.06
CA PHE A 358 1.16 -11.76 -28.31
C PHE A 358 -0.21 -12.46 -28.33
N PRO A 359 -0.49 -13.38 -29.28
CA PRO A 359 0.39 -13.90 -30.34
C PRO A 359 0.32 -13.13 -31.68
N ASN A 360 -0.38 -12.00 -31.72
CA ASN A 360 -0.62 -11.24 -32.96
C ASN A 360 0.57 -10.36 -33.39
N GLY A 361 1.62 -10.30 -32.57
CA GLY A 361 2.81 -9.48 -32.82
C GLY A 361 2.92 -8.29 -31.88
N TYR A 362 4.16 -7.95 -31.54
CA TYR A 362 4.45 -6.83 -30.65
C TYR A 362 4.55 -5.50 -31.41
N PRO A 363 4.20 -4.36 -30.79
CA PRO A 363 4.35 -3.06 -31.44
C PRO A 363 5.83 -2.71 -31.69
N SER A 364 6.11 -2.01 -32.79
CA SER A 364 7.44 -1.44 -33.04
C SER A 364 7.83 -0.43 -31.95
N TYR A 365 9.13 -0.30 -31.66
CA TYR A 365 9.66 0.64 -30.66
C TYR A 365 9.16 0.38 -29.23
N THR A 366 8.74 -0.84 -28.93
CA THR A 366 8.31 -1.26 -27.60
C THR A 366 9.49 -1.39 -26.65
N HIS A 367 9.30 -0.96 -25.41
CA HIS A 367 10.24 -1.17 -24.31
C HIS A 367 9.50 -1.63 -23.06
N CYS A 368 9.63 -2.91 -22.73
CA CYS A 368 9.01 -3.52 -21.56
C CYS A 368 10.07 -4.04 -20.61
N ILE A 369 9.78 -3.93 -19.31
CA ILE A 369 10.65 -4.46 -18.26
C ILE A 369 9.80 -5.29 -17.31
N TRP A 370 10.10 -6.58 -17.21
CA TRP A 370 9.57 -7.44 -16.16
C TRP A 370 10.60 -7.61 -15.06
N ARG A 371 10.13 -7.59 -13.82
CA ARG A 371 10.94 -7.85 -12.64
C ARG A 371 10.32 -9.00 -11.89
N ILE A 372 11.00 -10.12 -11.81
CA ILE A 372 10.54 -11.24 -10.99
C ILE A 372 11.25 -11.10 -9.63
N SER A 373 10.48 -11.02 -8.55
CA SER A 373 10.97 -10.95 -7.18
C SER A 373 10.22 -11.92 -6.31
N VAL A 374 10.82 -13.08 -6.04
CA VAL A 374 10.25 -14.14 -5.23
C VAL A 374 10.74 -14.03 -3.78
N THR A 375 10.42 -15.00 -2.92
CA THR A 375 10.83 -14.96 -1.53
C THR A 375 12.36 -14.99 -1.42
N PRO A 376 12.99 -14.12 -0.60
CA PRO A 376 14.42 -14.14 -0.35
C PRO A 376 14.96 -15.54 -0.03
N GLY A 377 16.01 -15.95 -0.73
CA GLY A 377 16.61 -17.29 -0.61
C GLY A 377 16.08 -18.34 -1.59
N GLU A 378 14.98 -18.06 -2.30
CA GLU A 378 14.56 -18.85 -3.47
C GLU A 378 15.38 -18.50 -4.71
N LYS A 379 15.38 -19.39 -5.70
CA LYS A 379 15.92 -19.13 -7.05
C LYS A 379 14.80 -19.17 -8.07
N ILE A 380 14.98 -18.45 -9.18
CA ILE A 380 13.98 -18.34 -10.25
C ILE A 380 14.48 -19.16 -11.43
N VAL A 381 13.65 -20.10 -11.87
CA VAL A 381 13.83 -20.86 -13.10
C VAL A 381 12.90 -20.27 -14.16
N LEU A 382 13.46 -19.74 -15.25
CA LEU A 382 12.74 -19.15 -16.38
C LEU A 382 12.83 -20.07 -17.60
N ASN A 383 11.68 -20.33 -18.21
CA ASN A 383 11.56 -21.11 -19.42
C ASN A 383 10.73 -20.36 -20.48
N PHE A 384 11.28 -20.17 -21.68
CA PHE A 384 10.55 -19.61 -22.80
C PHE A 384 9.75 -20.71 -23.50
N THR A 385 8.43 -20.57 -23.55
CA THR A 385 7.55 -21.54 -24.21
C THR A 385 7.42 -21.25 -25.71
N THR A 386 7.46 -19.98 -26.09
CA THR A 386 7.42 -19.53 -27.48
C THR A 386 8.30 -18.29 -27.65
N MET A 387 8.95 -18.17 -28.81
CA MET A 387 9.73 -16.99 -29.17
C MET A 387 9.70 -16.83 -30.69
N ASP A 388 9.39 -15.62 -31.14
CA ASP A 388 9.45 -15.14 -32.51
C ASP A 388 9.70 -13.63 -32.44
N VAL A 389 10.97 -13.28 -32.22
CA VAL A 389 11.47 -11.91 -32.14
C VAL A 389 12.31 -11.65 -33.38
N TYR A 390 12.22 -10.45 -33.96
CA TYR A 390 12.94 -10.13 -35.19
C TYR A 390 14.44 -10.48 -35.10
N LYS A 391 14.88 -11.40 -35.98
CA LYS A 391 16.24 -11.94 -35.98
C LYS A 391 17.22 -10.96 -36.58
N SER A 392 18.26 -10.63 -35.83
CA SER A 392 19.36 -9.77 -36.29
C SER A 392 20.70 -10.28 -35.79
N SER A 393 21.79 -9.88 -36.45
CA SER A 393 23.14 -10.20 -35.98
C SER A 393 23.33 -9.65 -34.56
N LEU A 394 23.77 -10.50 -33.63
CA LEU A 394 23.97 -10.17 -32.21
C LEU A 394 22.74 -9.56 -31.51
N CYS A 395 21.54 -9.74 -32.08
CA CYS A 395 20.29 -9.19 -31.55
C CYS A 395 20.34 -7.66 -31.32
N TRP A 396 20.94 -6.92 -32.25
CA TRP A 396 21.10 -5.47 -32.13
C TRP A 396 19.80 -4.67 -32.20
N TYR A 397 18.80 -5.15 -32.94
CA TYR A 397 17.53 -4.43 -33.08
C TYR A 397 16.53 -4.82 -31.99
N ASP A 398 15.91 -5.99 -32.15
CA ASP A 398 14.89 -6.50 -31.26
C ASP A 398 15.49 -7.63 -30.44
N TYR A 399 15.33 -7.57 -29.12
CA TYR A 399 15.96 -8.52 -28.22
C TYR A 399 15.20 -8.68 -26.91
N ILE A 400 15.37 -9.86 -26.31
CA ILE A 400 15.05 -10.15 -24.93
C ILE A 400 16.36 -10.28 -24.18
N GLU A 401 16.56 -9.51 -23.12
CA GLU A 401 17.72 -9.57 -22.26
C GLU A 401 17.31 -10.02 -20.85
N VAL A 402 17.96 -11.08 -20.34
CA VAL A 402 17.67 -11.67 -19.04
C VAL A 402 18.90 -11.52 -18.14
N ARG A 403 18.71 -11.01 -16.93
CA ARG A 403 19.78 -10.73 -15.96
C ARG A 403 19.50 -11.35 -14.59
N ASP A 404 20.57 -11.79 -13.95
CA ASP A 404 20.57 -12.41 -12.63
C ASP A 404 20.62 -11.35 -11.52
N GLY A 405 19.44 -10.95 -11.04
CA GLY A 405 19.27 -9.87 -10.09
C GLY A 405 18.21 -8.86 -10.53
N TYR A 406 18.16 -7.72 -9.85
CA TYR A 406 17.02 -6.81 -9.94
C TYR A 406 17.23 -5.59 -10.84
N TRP A 407 18.47 -5.38 -11.31
CA TRP A 407 18.88 -4.12 -11.94
C TRP A 407 19.41 -4.36 -13.35
N ARG A 408 19.34 -3.32 -14.19
CA ARG A 408 19.94 -3.34 -15.54
C ARG A 408 21.44 -3.67 -15.54
N LYS A 409 22.15 -3.39 -14.45
CA LYS A 409 23.60 -3.69 -14.31
C LYS A 409 23.87 -5.09 -13.73
N SER A 410 22.85 -5.85 -13.37
CA SER A 410 23.00 -7.22 -12.89
C SER A 410 23.69 -8.12 -13.92
N PRO A 411 24.40 -9.18 -13.48
CA PRO A 411 25.04 -10.15 -14.37
C PRO A 411 24.11 -10.63 -15.48
N LEU A 412 24.61 -10.70 -16.71
CA LEU A 412 23.84 -11.12 -17.88
C LEU A 412 23.72 -12.64 -17.90
N LEU A 413 22.49 -13.17 -17.90
CA LEU A 413 22.23 -14.59 -18.15
C LEU A 413 22.16 -14.87 -19.65
N GLY A 414 21.59 -13.95 -20.43
CA GLY A 414 21.63 -14.06 -21.89
C GLY A 414 20.84 -12.97 -22.60
N ARG A 415 21.11 -12.87 -23.91
CA ARG A 415 20.41 -11.97 -24.84
C ARG A 415 19.96 -12.77 -26.06
N PHE A 416 18.67 -12.70 -26.37
CA PHE A 416 18.01 -13.61 -27.30
C PHE A 416 17.18 -12.85 -28.34
N CYS A 417 17.13 -13.38 -29.56
CA CYS A 417 16.27 -12.94 -30.66
C CYS A 417 16.11 -14.09 -31.67
N GLY A 418 15.19 -13.94 -32.62
CA GLY A 418 14.81 -15.00 -33.55
C GLY A 418 13.72 -15.91 -32.99
N ASP A 419 13.71 -17.13 -33.49
CA ASP A 419 12.70 -18.17 -33.27
C ASP A 419 13.22 -19.37 -32.47
N LYS A 420 14.54 -19.45 -32.25
CA LYS A 420 15.17 -20.53 -31.49
C LYS A 420 15.05 -20.29 -29.98
N LEU A 421 14.31 -21.15 -29.29
CA LEU A 421 14.19 -21.08 -27.83
C LEU A 421 15.56 -21.23 -27.14
N PRO A 422 15.86 -20.39 -26.12
CA PRO A 422 17.05 -20.56 -25.29
C PRO A 422 16.90 -21.75 -24.34
N GLU A 423 18.02 -22.19 -23.76
CA GLU A 423 18.00 -23.13 -22.65
C GLU A 423 17.37 -22.50 -21.40
N VAL A 424 16.89 -23.34 -20.49
CA VAL A 424 16.29 -22.91 -19.22
C VAL A 424 17.31 -22.09 -18.43
N LEU A 425 16.89 -20.92 -17.97
CA LEU A 425 17.74 -19.98 -17.24
C LEU A 425 17.41 -20.04 -15.75
N THR A 426 18.43 -20.11 -14.90
CA THR A 426 18.26 -20.16 -13.44
C THR A 426 19.09 -19.06 -12.79
N THR A 427 18.49 -18.30 -11.88
CA THR A 427 19.19 -17.26 -11.10
C THR A 427 20.01 -17.85 -9.96
N THR A 428 20.93 -17.04 -9.44
CA THR A 428 21.65 -17.35 -8.21
C THR A 428 20.86 -17.01 -6.95
N ASP A 429 19.93 -16.05 -7.05
CA ASP A 429 19.11 -15.51 -5.95
C ASP A 429 17.66 -15.26 -6.38
N SER A 430 16.87 -14.67 -5.50
CA SER A 430 15.42 -14.44 -5.55
C SER A 430 14.94 -13.34 -6.51
N ARG A 431 15.81 -12.82 -7.37
CA ARG A 431 15.50 -11.66 -8.23
C ARG A 431 15.97 -11.88 -9.67
N MET A 432 15.11 -11.58 -10.63
CA MET A 432 15.42 -11.62 -12.06
C MET A 432 14.90 -10.36 -12.76
N TRP A 433 15.70 -9.82 -13.67
CA TRP A 433 15.35 -8.66 -14.49
C TRP A 433 15.31 -9.06 -15.96
N ILE A 434 14.21 -8.72 -16.63
CA ILE A 434 13.97 -9.09 -18.01
C ILE A 434 13.58 -7.84 -18.79
N GLU A 435 14.34 -7.50 -19.82
CA GLU A 435 14.04 -6.37 -20.71
C GLU A 435 13.76 -6.87 -22.11
N PHE A 436 12.59 -6.50 -22.63
CA PHE A 436 12.29 -6.63 -24.04
C PHE A 436 12.36 -5.25 -24.68
N ARG A 437 13.15 -5.14 -25.74
CA ARG A 437 13.26 -3.93 -26.52
C ARG A 437 13.10 -4.26 -27.99
N SER A 438 12.15 -3.58 -28.63
CA SER A 438 12.04 -3.50 -30.08
C SER A 438 12.50 -2.13 -30.53
N SER A 439 13.25 -2.06 -31.62
CA SER A 439 13.75 -0.80 -32.18
C SER A 439 13.61 -0.73 -33.71
N SER A 440 12.98 -1.74 -34.30
CA SER A 440 12.75 -1.83 -35.74
C SER A 440 11.25 -1.79 -36.07
N ASN A 441 10.94 -1.52 -37.34
CA ASN A 441 9.58 -1.64 -37.88
C ASN A 441 9.23 -3.09 -38.24
N TRP A 442 10.21 -4.00 -38.21
CA TRP A 442 10.05 -5.41 -38.52
C TRP A 442 9.74 -6.13 -37.22
N VAL A 443 8.54 -6.68 -37.10
CA VAL A 443 8.06 -7.30 -35.87
C VAL A 443 7.79 -8.79 -36.09
N GLY A 444 8.11 -9.61 -35.10
CA GLY A 444 7.66 -11.00 -35.03
C GLY A 444 6.39 -11.13 -34.18
N LYS A 445 5.94 -12.36 -33.94
CA LYS A 445 4.77 -12.64 -33.08
C LYS A 445 5.01 -12.31 -31.60
N GLY A 446 6.26 -12.26 -31.17
CA GLY A 446 6.67 -11.99 -29.79
C GLY A 446 7.09 -13.23 -29.04
N PHE A 447 6.96 -13.23 -27.72
CA PHE A 447 7.38 -14.34 -26.87
C PHE A 447 6.39 -14.59 -25.73
N ALA A 448 6.39 -15.81 -25.22
CA ALA A 448 5.76 -16.17 -23.96
C ALA A 448 6.73 -16.99 -23.11
N ALA A 449 6.78 -16.68 -21.82
CA ALA A 449 7.64 -17.35 -20.87
C ALA A 449 6.87 -17.72 -19.60
N VAL A 450 7.35 -18.77 -18.94
CA VAL A 450 6.85 -19.26 -17.66
C VAL A 450 8.04 -19.29 -16.71
N TYR A 451 7.82 -18.89 -15.46
CA TYR A 451 8.81 -18.99 -14.42
C TYR A 451 8.28 -19.74 -13.20
N GLU A 452 9.20 -20.36 -12.47
CA GLU A 452 8.95 -21.04 -11.20
C GLU A 452 10.05 -20.68 -10.19
N ALA A 453 9.63 -20.40 -8.96
CA ALA A 453 10.48 -20.24 -7.81
C ALA A 453 10.80 -21.63 -7.22
N ILE A 454 12.08 -21.88 -6.99
CA ILE A 454 12.57 -23.09 -6.32
C ILE A 454 13.21 -22.71 -5.00
N CYS A 455 12.92 -23.48 -3.96
CA CYS A 455 13.38 -23.26 -2.58
C CYS A 455 14.42 -24.31 -2.16
N GLY A 456 15.11 -24.06 -1.05
CA GLY A 456 16.13 -24.95 -0.49
C GLY A 456 17.54 -24.69 -1.03
N GLY A 457 18.46 -25.59 -0.68
CA GLY A 457 19.87 -25.52 -1.07
C GLY A 457 20.83 -25.47 0.11
N GLU A 458 22.10 -25.20 -0.17
CA GLU A 458 23.15 -25.12 0.84
C GLU A 458 23.42 -23.67 1.25
N ILE A 459 23.48 -23.42 2.57
CA ILE A 459 23.78 -22.12 3.16
C ILE A 459 25.11 -22.24 3.91
N HIS A 460 26.12 -21.53 3.40
CA HIS A 460 27.47 -21.44 3.96
C HIS A 460 27.74 -20.02 4.49
N LYS A 461 26.89 -19.56 5.42
CA LYS A 461 26.94 -18.20 6.00
C LYS A 461 26.86 -18.26 7.51
N ASP A 462 27.56 -17.34 8.19
CA ASP A 462 27.55 -17.23 9.66
C ASP A 462 26.19 -16.78 10.22
N SER A 463 25.38 -16.11 9.39
CA SER A 463 24.01 -15.73 9.71
C SER A 463 23.19 -15.56 8.42
N GLY A 464 21.86 -15.65 8.55
CA GLY A 464 20.95 -15.50 7.43
C GLY A 464 19.49 -15.65 7.87
N GLN A 465 18.60 -15.59 6.89
CA GLN A 465 17.17 -15.86 7.08
C GLN A 465 16.73 -16.92 6.07
N ILE A 466 15.86 -17.81 6.53
CA ILE A 466 15.10 -18.72 5.68
C ILE A 466 13.62 -18.36 5.80
N GLN A 467 12.90 -18.44 4.69
CA GLN A 467 11.50 -18.08 4.61
C GLN A 467 10.76 -19.16 3.84
N SER A 468 9.50 -19.39 4.18
CA SER A 468 8.65 -20.31 3.43
C SER A 468 8.39 -19.77 2.01
N PRO A 469 8.15 -20.65 1.03
CA PRO A 469 7.81 -20.22 -0.32
C PRO A 469 6.65 -19.24 -0.31
N ASN A 470 6.73 -18.21 -1.16
CA ASN A 470 5.72 -17.15 -1.28
C ASN A 470 5.53 -16.22 -0.06
N TYR A 471 6.22 -16.42 1.07
CA TYR A 471 6.15 -15.51 2.23
C TYR A 471 6.37 -14.04 1.85
N PRO A 472 5.59 -13.06 2.36
CA PRO A 472 4.56 -13.17 3.42
C PRO A 472 3.16 -13.63 2.98
N ASP A 473 2.96 -14.00 1.72
CA ASP A 473 1.69 -14.53 1.26
C ASP A 473 1.63 -16.05 1.50
N ASP A 474 0.44 -16.63 1.40
CA ASP A 474 0.21 -18.05 1.66
C ASP A 474 1.09 -18.92 0.76
N TYR A 475 1.74 -19.92 1.36
CA TYR A 475 2.51 -20.91 0.62
C TYR A 475 1.57 -21.83 -0.16
N ARG A 476 2.05 -22.37 -1.29
CA ARG A 476 1.29 -23.35 -2.07
C ARG A 476 1.42 -24.75 -1.47
N PRO A 477 0.38 -25.60 -1.56
CA PRO A 477 0.44 -26.96 -1.03
C PRO A 477 1.49 -27.81 -1.75
N SER A 478 1.97 -28.85 -1.07
CA SER A 478 2.85 -29.90 -1.62
C SER A 478 4.23 -29.42 -2.11
N LYS A 479 4.76 -28.34 -1.56
CA LYS A 479 6.15 -27.91 -1.79
C LYS A 479 7.07 -28.41 -0.67
N GLU A 480 8.13 -29.13 -1.04
CA GLU A 480 9.18 -29.57 -0.12
C GLU A 480 10.44 -28.73 -0.32
N CYS A 481 10.90 -28.09 0.75
CA CYS A 481 12.09 -27.25 0.75
C CYS A 481 13.09 -27.78 1.77
N ILE A 482 14.30 -28.12 1.32
CA ILE A 482 15.36 -28.63 2.18
C ILE A 482 16.51 -27.64 2.18
N TRP A 483 16.81 -27.07 3.35
CA TRP A 483 17.97 -26.19 3.56
C TRP A 483 19.04 -26.92 4.36
N LYS A 484 20.25 -26.96 3.82
CA LYS A 484 21.42 -27.53 4.50
C LYS A 484 22.32 -26.40 4.96
N ILE A 485 22.29 -26.10 6.25
CA ILE A 485 23.08 -25.02 6.86
C ILE A 485 24.40 -25.59 7.35
N THR A 486 25.51 -25.08 6.84
CA THR A 486 26.87 -25.48 7.24
C THR A 486 27.62 -24.26 7.78
N VAL A 487 28.21 -24.42 8.96
CA VAL A 487 29.01 -23.38 9.64
C VAL A 487 30.43 -23.88 9.85
N ALA A 488 31.36 -22.97 10.12
CA ALA A 488 32.75 -23.32 10.39
C ALA A 488 32.90 -24.26 11.61
N GLU A 489 33.99 -25.01 11.65
CA GLU A 489 34.30 -25.90 12.77
C GLU A 489 34.26 -25.14 14.11
N ASN A 490 33.66 -25.75 15.13
CA ASN A 490 33.39 -25.20 16.47
C ASN A 490 32.24 -24.18 16.59
N TYR A 491 31.47 -23.94 15.53
CA TYR A 491 30.22 -23.18 15.60
C TYR A 491 28.99 -24.10 15.64
N ASN A 492 27.93 -23.64 16.29
CA ASN A 492 26.62 -24.31 16.32
C ASN A 492 25.60 -23.48 15.56
N VAL A 493 24.63 -24.16 14.93
CA VAL A 493 23.50 -23.51 14.25
C VAL A 493 22.41 -23.21 15.28
N GLY A 494 22.09 -21.93 15.46
CA GLY A 494 20.93 -21.47 16.23
C GLY A 494 19.81 -21.02 15.29
N LEU A 495 18.58 -21.47 15.54
CA LEU A 495 17.40 -21.05 14.78
C LEU A 495 16.44 -20.28 15.68
N THR A 496 15.83 -19.24 15.14
CA THR A 496 14.82 -18.43 15.83
C THR A 496 13.72 -18.06 14.85
N PHE A 497 12.47 -18.34 15.22
CA PHE A 497 11.32 -18.02 14.38
C PHE A 497 10.88 -16.58 14.63
N GLN A 498 10.88 -15.77 13.56
CA GLN A 498 10.32 -14.41 13.60
C GLN A 498 8.82 -14.40 13.30
N ALA A 499 8.36 -15.34 12.48
CA ALA A 499 6.97 -15.61 12.15
C ALA A 499 6.84 -17.13 11.94
N PHE A 500 5.77 -17.73 12.45
CA PHE A 500 5.48 -19.14 12.25
C PHE A 500 3.96 -19.34 12.27
N GLU A 501 3.42 -19.66 11.10
CA GLU A 501 2.01 -19.93 10.88
C GLU A 501 1.91 -21.05 9.83
N VAL A 502 1.19 -22.11 10.16
CA VAL A 502 0.96 -23.27 9.30
C VAL A 502 -0.51 -23.66 9.41
N MET A 503 -1.08 -24.22 8.34
CA MET A 503 -2.49 -24.63 8.35
C MET A 503 -2.72 -25.70 9.41
N LEU A 504 -3.56 -25.38 10.41
CA LEU A 504 -4.01 -26.32 11.41
C LEU A 504 -5.27 -27.03 10.90
N SER A 505 -5.10 -28.13 10.18
CA SER A 505 -6.20 -29.09 9.99
C SER A 505 -6.43 -29.86 11.30
N ASP A 506 -7.69 -30.00 11.72
CA ASP A 506 -8.10 -30.58 13.00
C ASP A 506 -7.27 -31.81 13.43
N LEU A 507 -6.69 -31.70 14.62
CA LEU A 507 -6.08 -32.74 15.46
C LEU A 507 -4.80 -33.47 15.01
N SER A 508 -4.17 -33.11 13.90
CA SER A 508 -2.76 -33.48 13.70
C SER A 508 -2.04 -32.53 12.76
N CYS A 509 -0.79 -32.17 13.06
CA CYS A 509 0.12 -31.55 12.09
C CYS A 509 0.47 -32.55 10.96
N ALA A 510 -0.52 -33.22 10.36
CA ALA A 510 -0.33 -34.28 9.39
C ALA A 510 0.01 -33.74 8.00
N GLU A 511 -0.44 -32.52 7.68
CA GLU A 511 -0.32 -31.96 6.33
C GLU A 511 0.92 -31.06 6.20
N ASP A 512 1.07 -30.04 7.05
CA ASP A 512 2.20 -29.11 7.01
C ASP A 512 3.17 -29.34 8.17
N LYS A 513 4.47 -29.47 7.85
CA LYS A 513 5.50 -29.85 8.83
C LYS A 513 6.80 -29.10 8.59
N PHE A 514 7.40 -28.62 9.68
CA PHE A 514 8.76 -28.10 9.71
C PHE A 514 9.63 -29.02 10.58
N TYR A 515 10.73 -29.52 10.03
CA TYR A 515 11.65 -30.43 10.70
C TYR A 515 13.04 -29.84 10.77
N CYS A 516 13.69 -29.94 11.93
CA CYS A 516 15.13 -29.75 12.10
C CYS A 516 15.76 -31.11 12.36
N PHE A 517 16.74 -31.49 11.56
CA PHE A 517 17.50 -32.73 11.70
C PHE A 517 18.92 -32.45 12.17
#